data_AF-A0A523ZSP3-F1
#
_entry.id   AF-A0A523ZSP3-F1
#
_cell.length_a   1.000
_cell.length_b   1.000
_cell.length_c   1.000
_cell.angle_alpha   90.00
_cell.angle_beta   90.00
_cell.angle_gamma   90.00
#
_symmetry.space_group_name_H-M   'P 1'
#
loop_
_entity.id
_entity.type
_entity.pdbx_description
1 polymer ?
#
loop_
_entity_poly.entity_id
_entity_poly.type
_entity_poly.pdbx_seq_one_letter_code
_entity_poly.pdbx_strand_id
1 'polypeptide(L)' 'MILEKVMFLTRKAYINPITCKGCGSCSVACPVGAITPQHFSKQQIEASLEAAIIKS' A
#
# COMPACT_ATOMS: atom_id res chain seq x y z
N MET A 1 -30.84 3.82 3.29
CA MET A 1 -29.80 3.02 3.97
C MET A 1 -30.12 1.55 3.78
N ILE A 2 -29.93 1.03 2.56
CA ILE A 2 -29.99 -0.41 2.31
C ILE A 2 -28.92 -0.67 1.23
N LEU A 3 -27.67 -0.81 1.67
CA LEU A 3 -26.65 -1.51 0.88
C LEU A 3 -27.05 -2.99 0.91
N GLU A 4 -28.03 -3.37 0.10
CA GLU A 4 -28.24 -4.76 -0.25
C GLU A 4 -26.99 -5.21 -0.98
N LYS A 5 -26.14 -5.89 -0.21
CA LYS A 5 -24.98 -6.67 -0.61
C LYS A 5 -25.20 -7.25 -2.01
N VAL A 6 -24.67 -6.58 -3.03
CA VAL A 6 -24.26 -7.29 -4.23
C VAL A 6 -23.10 -8.15 -3.76
N MET A 7 -23.44 -9.39 -3.40
CA MET A 7 -22.51 -10.43 -3.03
C MET A 7 -21.82 -10.87 -4.32
N PHE A 8 -21.08 -9.95 -4.94
CA PHE A 8 -20.11 -10.30 -5.95
C PHE A 8 -19.19 -11.33 -5.28
N LEU A 9 -18.96 -12.46 -5.95
CA LEU A 9 -17.97 -13.46 -5.57
C LEU A 9 -16.53 -12.88 -5.71
N THR A 10 -16.30 -11.64 -5.30
CA THR A 10 -15.02 -10.96 -5.41
C THR A 10 -14.14 -11.45 -4.26
N ARG A 11 -13.16 -12.28 -4.59
CA ARG A 11 -12.06 -12.57 -3.66
C ARG A 11 -11.28 -11.29 -3.42
N LYS A 12 -11.06 -10.93 -2.15
CA LYS A 12 -10.08 -9.90 -1.79
C LYS A 12 -8.68 -10.43 -2.07
N ALA A 13 -7.80 -9.58 -2.60
CA ALA A 13 -6.39 -9.92 -2.73
C ALA A 13 -5.78 -10.11 -1.32
N TYR A 14 -4.92 -11.12 -1.19
CA TYR A 14 -4.19 -11.42 0.05
C TYR A 14 -2.70 -11.50 -0.26
N ILE A 15 -1.89 -10.85 0.57
CA ILE A 15 -0.43 -10.88 0.48
C ILE A 15 0.07 -11.84 1.57
N ASN A 16 0.75 -12.92 1.16
CA ASN A 16 1.41 -13.80 2.11
C ASN A 16 2.65 -13.10 2.70
N PRO A 17 2.69 -12.83 4.01
CA PRO A 17 3.80 -12.09 4.62
C PRO A 17 5.13 -12.87 4.60
N ILE A 18 5.10 -14.20 4.54
CA ILE A 18 6.30 -15.05 4.56
C ILE A 18 7.07 -14.93 3.24
N THR A 19 6.34 -14.82 2.12
CA THR A 19 6.95 -14.71 0.78
C THR A 19 7.17 -13.26 0.34
N CYS A 20 6.41 -12.32 0.92
CA CYS A 20 6.52 -10.89 0.62
C CYS A 20 7.92 -10.35 0.93
N LYS A 21 8.57 -9.74 -0.06
CA LYS A 21 9.88 -9.08 0.11
C LYS A 21 9.79 -7.58 0.35
N GLY A 22 8.59 -7.02 0.33
CA GLY A 22 8.39 -5.59 0.58
C GLY A 22 8.75 -4.66 -0.57
N CYS A 23 8.89 -5.14 -1.82
CA CYS A 23 9.28 -4.30 -2.96
C CYS A 23 8.27 -3.21 -3.37
N GLY A 24 7.02 -3.29 -2.92
CA GLY A 24 6.02 -2.24 -3.12
C GLY A 24 5.29 -2.26 -4.47
N SER A 25 5.70 -3.08 -5.45
CA SER A 25 5.11 -3.13 -6.80
C SER A 25 3.59 -3.36 -6.79
N CYS A 26 3.09 -4.20 -5.88
CA CYS A 26 1.66 -4.45 -5.75
C CYS A 26 0.87 -3.21 -5.29
N SER A 27 1.45 -2.38 -4.41
CA SER A 27 0.79 -1.15 -3.95
C SER A 27 0.71 -0.10 -5.05
N VAL A 28 1.76 0.02 -5.88
CA VAL A 28 1.81 0.95 -7.02
C VAL A 28 0.85 0.52 -8.12
N ALA A 29 0.75 -0.78 -8.39
CA ALA A 29 -0.15 -1.32 -9.41
C ALA A 29 -1.64 -1.28 -8.99
N CYS A 30 -1.95 -1.05 -7.71
CA CYS A 30 -3.32 -1.10 -7.21
C CYS A 30 -4.10 0.15 -7.64
N PRO A 31 -5.11 0.05 -8.53
CA PRO A 31 -5.80 1.22 -9.06
C PRO A 31 -6.68 1.93 -8.02
N VAL A 32 -7.04 1.23 -6.94
CA VAL A 32 -7.89 1.73 -5.86
C VAL A 32 -7.11 2.02 -4.57
N GLY A 33 -5.78 1.86 -4.59
CA GLY A 33 -4.93 2.15 -3.42
C GLY A 33 -5.22 1.31 -2.18
N ALA A 34 -5.71 0.07 -2.34
CA ALA A 34 -6.14 -0.78 -1.21
C ALA A 34 -5.01 -1.43 -0.40
N ILE A 35 -3.75 -1.32 -0.84
CA ILE A 35 -2.61 -2.02 -0.25
C ILE A 35 -1.73 -1.03 0.51
N THR A 36 -1.49 -1.28 1.80
CA THR A 36 -0.54 -0.52 2.62
C THR A 36 0.86 -1.14 2.50
N PRO A 37 1.87 -0.44 1.95
CA PRO A 37 3.25 -0.92 1.91
C PRO A 37 3.86 -0.95 3.33
N GLN A 38 4.61 -2.01 3.66
CA GLN A 38 5.12 -2.24 5.02
C GLN A 38 6.48 -1.57 5.32
N HIS A 39 7.35 -1.40 4.32
CA HIS A 39 8.74 -0.96 4.53
C HIS A 39 9.00 0.52 4.22
N PHE A 40 8.03 1.18 3.60
CA PHE A 40 8.14 2.56 3.15
C PHE A 40 6.83 3.27 3.45
N SER A 41 6.68 3.77 4.68
CA SER A 41 5.59 4.67 4.99
C SER A 41 5.80 6.00 4.28
N LYS A 42 4.71 6.71 3.98
CA LYS A 42 4.79 8.05 3.40
C LYS A 42 5.65 8.98 4.26
N GLN A 43 5.47 8.88 5.57
CA GLN A 43 6.20 9.67 6.56
C GLN A 43 7.71 9.39 6.51
N GLN A 44 8.13 8.13 6.32
CA GLN A 44 9.55 7.78 6.17
C GLN A 44 10.15 8.37 4.89
N ILE A 45 9.39 8.35 3.80
CA ILE A 45 9.83 8.92 2.52
C ILE A 45 9.95 10.45 2.61
N GLU A 46 8.93 11.11 3.17
CA GLU A 46 8.91 12.56 3.40
C GLU A 46 10.07 13.00 4.29
N ALA A 47 10.29 12.31 5.41
CA ALA A 47 11.43 12.59 6.29
C ALA A 47 12.78 12.40 5.57
N SER A 48 12.91 11.40 4.69
CA SER A 48 14.12 11.18 3.90
C SER A 48 14.36 12.31 2.88
N LEU A 49 13.28 12.80 2.26
CA LEU A 49 13.33 13.94 1.34
C LEU A 49 13.73 15.23 2.06
N GLU A 50 13.07 15.54 3.19
CA GLU A 50 13.41 16.70 4.01
C GLU A 50 14.87 16.65 4.47
N ALA A 51 15.35 15.50 4.94
CA ALA A 51 16.74 15.33 5.33
C ALA A 51 17.72 15.56 4.16
N ALA A 52 17.35 15.14 2.94
CA ALA A 52 18.17 15.34 1.76
C ALA A 52 18.23 16.81 1.30
N ILE A 53 17.16 17.60 1.51
CA ILE A 53 17.07 19.00 1.09
C ILE A 53 17.62 19.96 2.17
N ILE A 54 17.46 19.63 3.47
CA ILE A 54 17.93 20.50 4.57
C ILE A 54 19.44 20.34 4.81
N LYS A 55 20.02 19.18 4.48
CA LYS A 55 21.48 18.93 4.60
C LYS A 55 22.28 19.16 3.31
N SER A 56 21.66 19.69 2.24
CA SER A 56 22.34 20.07 1.00
C SER A 56 22.80 21.51 1.02
#